data_AF-A0A7S1UIR7-F1
#
_entry.id   AF-A0A7S1UIR7-F1
#
_cell.length_a   1.000
_cell.length_b   1.000
_cell.length_c   1.000
_cell.angle_alpha   90.00
_cell.angle_beta   90.00
_cell.angle_gamma   90.00
#
_symmetry.space_group_name_H-M   'P 1'
#
loop_
_entity.id
_entity.type
_entity.pdbx_description
1 polymer ?
#
loop_
_entity_poly.entity_id
_entity_poly.type
_entity_poly.pdbx_seq_one_letter_code
_entity_poly.pdbx_strand_id
1 'polypeptide(L)'
;DPNPNPDPNPNPNRKAPPRKTVGGAVADAVAKELTGFARVLALQAGFLAGVLCRVAVVVGICLAFGNAVSAAALRSAYEQFHHAFVQGPLFLLYRNGPRIEIHGLGLGFWEGRAAADVCAALTKTSAGFWAGQADREQECDLLIAARGTAFVRSCEAVAFIAFAYYVVVHLVLPEMRAVVRGTRPAVRTK
;
A
#
# COMPACT_ATOMS: atom_id res chain seq x y z
N ASP A 1 -29.14 39.07 -32.69
CA ASP A 1 -29.51 38.10 -33.75
C ASP A 1 -28.74 36.81 -33.62
N PRO A 2 -29.34 35.69 -33.15
CA PRO A 2 -28.76 34.38 -33.33
C PRO A 2 -29.27 33.78 -34.65
N ASN A 3 -28.35 33.51 -35.57
CA ASN A 3 -28.60 32.77 -36.80
C ASN A 3 -28.65 31.26 -36.48
N PRO A 4 -29.80 30.58 -36.62
CA PRO A 4 -29.88 29.14 -36.42
C PRO A 4 -29.57 28.45 -37.75
N ASN A 5 -28.35 27.93 -37.89
CA ASN A 5 -28.03 27.03 -39.00
C ASN A 5 -28.73 25.68 -38.72
N PRO A 6 -29.64 25.20 -39.60
CA PRO A 6 -30.24 23.88 -39.45
C PRO A 6 -29.22 22.80 -39.83
N ASP A 7 -29.01 21.84 -38.92
CA ASP A 7 -28.13 20.70 -39.13
C ASP A 7 -28.55 19.85 -40.36
N PRO A 8 -27.58 19.29 -41.11
CA PRO A 8 -27.86 18.55 -42.33
C PRO A 8 -28.38 17.14 -42.05
N ASN A 9 -29.54 16.88 -42.63
CA ASN A 9 -30.16 15.61 -43.02
C ASN A 9 -29.49 14.30 -42.53
N PRO A 10 -30.12 13.54 -41.60
CA PRO A 10 -29.61 12.27 -41.13
C PRO A 10 -29.70 11.18 -42.21
N ASN A 11 -28.54 10.63 -42.59
CA ASN A 11 -28.42 9.53 -43.55
C ASN A 11 -29.13 8.24 -43.05
N PRO A 12 -30.19 7.76 -43.75
CA PRO A 12 -30.99 6.62 -43.31
C PRO A 12 -30.30 5.25 -43.44
N ASN A 13 -29.11 5.19 -44.06
CA ASN A 13 -28.37 3.94 -44.25
C ASN A 13 -27.26 3.69 -43.22
N ARG A 14 -27.19 4.49 -42.14
CA ARG A 14 -26.22 4.24 -41.08
C ARG A 14 -26.68 3.03 -40.26
N LYS A 15 -26.15 1.84 -40.58
CA LYS A 15 -26.27 0.64 -39.75
C LYS A 15 -25.90 1.01 -38.32
N ALA A 16 -26.86 0.87 -37.39
CA ALA A 16 -26.63 1.12 -35.99
C ALA A 16 -25.41 0.28 -35.54
N PRO A 17 -24.41 0.90 -34.88
CA PRO A 17 -23.28 0.14 -34.37
C PRO A 17 -23.83 -0.96 -33.43
N PRO A 18 -23.26 -2.17 -33.48
CA PRO A 18 -23.71 -3.26 -32.64
C PRO A 18 -23.75 -2.79 -31.20
N ARG A 19 -24.93 -2.90 -30.58
CA ARG A 19 -25.21 -2.49 -29.21
C ARG A 19 -24.32 -3.35 -28.30
N LYS A 20 -23.08 -2.90 -28.05
CA LYS A 20 -22.19 -3.53 -27.08
C LYS A 20 -22.92 -3.46 -25.75
N THR A 21 -23.33 -4.62 -25.24
CA THR A 21 -23.97 -4.76 -23.94
C THR A 21 -23.05 -4.13 -22.90
N VAL A 22 -23.57 -3.14 -22.19
CA VAL A 22 -22.83 -2.31 -21.21
C VAL A 22 -22.07 -3.18 -20.19
N GLY A 23 -22.56 -4.38 -19.90
CA GLY A 23 -21.91 -5.34 -18.99
C GLY A 23 -20.54 -5.85 -19.46
N GLY A 24 -20.30 -5.98 -20.77
CA GLY A 24 -19.01 -6.50 -21.28
C GLY A 24 -17.87 -5.50 -21.11
N ALA A 25 -18.13 -4.22 -21.38
CA ALA A 25 -17.15 -3.16 -21.22
C ALA A 25 -16.76 -2.92 -19.74
N VAL A 26 -17.71 -3.11 -18.82
CA VAL A 26 -17.45 -3.00 -17.37
C VAL A 26 -16.62 -4.17 -16.87
N ALA A 27 -16.90 -5.40 -17.32
CA ALA A 27 -16.12 -6.58 -16.94
C ALA A 27 -14.65 -6.50 -17.42
N ASP A 28 -14.42 -6.04 -18.65
CA ASP A 28 -13.07 -5.88 -19.19
C ASP A 28 -12.27 -4.78 -18.49
N ALA A 29 -12.93 -3.69 -18.06
CA ALA A 29 -12.30 -2.62 -17.28
C ALA A 29 -11.90 -3.11 -15.88
N VAL A 30 -12.79 -3.85 -15.21
CA VAL A 30 -12.53 -4.44 -13.88
C VAL A 30 -11.40 -5.46 -13.95
N ALA A 31 -11.33 -6.29 -14.99
CA ALA A 31 -10.26 -7.26 -15.17
C ALA A 31 -8.87 -6.59 -15.36
N LYS A 32 -8.80 -5.49 -16.12
CA LYS A 32 -7.56 -4.71 -16.28
C LYS A 32 -7.07 -4.10 -14.97
N GLU A 33 -7.97 -3.51 -14.18
CA GLU A 33 -7.65 -2.95 -12.86
C GLU A 33 -7.14 -4.03 -11.89
N LEU A 34 -7.80 -5.20 -11.87
CA LEU A 34 -7.38 -6.35 -11.06
C LEU A 34 -5.98 -6.87 -11.42
N THR A 35 -5.62 -6.89 -12.71
CA THR A 35 -4.25 -7.25 -13.12
C THR A 35 -3.20 -6.22 -12.69
N GLY A 36 -3.56 -4.94 -12.60
CA GLY A 36 -2.69 -3.89 -12.04
C GLY A 36 -2.44 -4.12 -10.55
N PHE A 37 -3.50 -4.33 -9.77
CA PHE A 37 -3.42 -4.67 -8.35
C PHE A 37 -2.62 -5.94 -8.08
N ALA A 38 -2.81 -7.00 -8.89
CA ALA A 38 -2.05 -8.24 -8.75
C ALA A 38 -0.54 -8.05 -8.94
N ARG A 39 -0.11 -7.15 -9.85
CA ARG A 39 1.31 -6.83 -10.04
C ARG A 39 1.90 -6.05 -8.87
N VAL A 40 1.14 -5.10 -8.33
CA VAL A 40 1.54 -4.36 -7.12
C VAL A 40 1.63 -5.30 -5.92
N LEU A 41 0.68 -6.21 -5.75
CA LEU A 41 0.70 -7.24 -4.72
C LEU A 41 1.86 -8.22 -4.88
N ALA A 42 2.23 -8.61 -6.10
CA ALA A 42 3.39 -9.45 -6.36
C ALA A 42 4.71 -8.76 -6.00
N LEU A 43 4.85 -7.47 -6.33
CA LEU A 43 5.99 -6.64 -5.91
C LEU A 43 6.05 -6.49 -4.38
N GLN A 44 4.90 -6.29 -3.72
CA GLN A 44 4.82 -6.25 -2.27
C GLN A 44 5.12 -7.60 -1.62
N ALA A 45 4.69 -8.72 -2.22
CA ALA A 45 5.00 -10.06 -1.74
C ALA A 45 6.49 -10.38 -1.85
N GLY A 46 7.16 -9.98 -2.95
CA GLY A 46 8.61 -10.11 -3.10
C GLY A 46 9.37 -9.26 -2.08
N PHE A 47 8.90 -8.03 -1.82
CA PHE A 47 9.44 -7.17 -0.77
C PHE A 47 9.26 -7.79 0.62
N LEU A 48 8.05 -8.28 0.95
CA LEU A 48 7.77 -8.97 2.21
C LEU A 48 8.64 -10.23 2.38
N ALA A 49 8.79 -11.06 1.34
CA ALA A 49 9.66 -12.23 1.39
C ALA A 49 11.12 -11.84 1.66
N GLY A 50 11.60 -10.75 1.05
CA GLY A 50 12.92 -10.18 1.32
C GLY A 50 13.06 -9.69 2.77
N VAL A 51 12.06 -9.01 3.30
CA VAL A 51 12.03 -8.54 4.70
C VAL A 51 12.02 -9.73 5.67
N LEU A 52 11.18 -10.72 5.43
CA LEU A 52 11.07 -11.92 6.27
C LEU A 52 12.35 -12.75 6.27
N CYS A 53 13.00 -12.90 5.11
CA CYS A 53 14.30 -13.56 5.02
C CYS A 53 15.36 -12.83 5.86
N ARG A 54 15.38 -11.49 5.80
CA ARG A 54 16.31 -10.67 6.61
C ARG A 54 16.00 -10.74 8.10
N VAL A 55 14.72 -10.73 8.50
CA VAL A 55 14.32 -10.90 9.90
C VAL A 55 14.71 -12.28 10.41
N ALA A 56 14.50 -13.34 9.63
CA ALA A 56 14.91 -14.69 9.99
C ALA A 56 16.44 -14.81 10.14
N VAL A 57 17.21 -14.15 9.26
CA VAL A 57 18.68 -14.06 9.38
C VAL A 57 19.08 -13.31 10.65
N VAL A 58 18.46 -12.17 10.95
CA VAL A 58 18.75 -11.41 12.17
C VAL A 58 18.40 -12.22 13.40
N VAL A 59 17.23 -12.85 13.47
CA VAL A 59 16.83 -13.72 14.58
C VAL A 59 17.77 -14.91 14.71
N GLY A 60 18.15 -15.55 13.60
CA GLY A 60 19.13 -16.63 13.56
C GLY A 60 20.51 -16.20 14.10
N ILE A 61 20.98 -15.01 13.71
CA ILE A 61 22.20 -14.39 14.25
C ILE A 61 22.03 -14.11 15.75
N CYS A 62 20.92 -13.53 16.18
CA CYS A 62 20.69 -13.23 17.60
C CYS A 62 20.66 -14.49 18.46
N LEU A 63 20.07 -15.58 17.95
CA LEU A 63 20.06 -16.88 18.61
C LEU A 63 21.44 -17.54 18.58
N ALA A 64 22.20 -17.40 17.49
CA ALA A 64 23.56 -17.94 17.35
C ALA A 64 24.60 -17.22 18.22
N PHE A 65 24.43 -15.91 18.42
CA PHE A 65 25.24 -15.08 19.33
C PHE A 65 24.59 -14.93 20.72
N GLY A 66 23.62 -15.80 21.03
CA GLY A 66 22.83 -15.81 22.25
C GLY A 66 23.70 -16.01 23.48
N ASN A 67 24.19 -14.88 24.03
CA ASN A 67 24.46 -14.60 25.45
C ASN A 67 25.17 -13.24 25.68
N ALA A 68 25.64 -12.54 24.65
CA ALA A 68 26.44 -11.30 24.84
C ALA A 68 25.76 -9.99 24.40
N VAL A 69 24.68 -10.05 23.61
CA VAL A 69 24.03 -8.83 23.10
C VAL A 69 22.87 -8.46 24.03
N SER A 70 22.99 -7.31 24.69
CA SER A 70 21.90 -6.80 25.53
C SER A 70 20.65 -6.54 24.68
N ALA A 71 19.46 -6.81 25.24
CA ALA A 71 18.20 -6.51 24.58
C ALA A 71 18.09 -5.04 24.14
N ALA A 72 18.78 -4.13 24.85
CA ALA A 72 18.89 -2.72 24.50
C ALA A 72 19.64 -2.49 23.17
N ALA A 73 20.76 -3.17 22.94
CA ALA A 73 21.52 -3.06 21.69
C ALA A 73 20.71 -3.58 20.50
N LEU A 74 19.99 -4.69 20.69
CA LEU A 74 19.09 -5.25 19.68
C LEU A 74 17.94 -4.31 19.34
N ARG A 75 17.32 -3.71 20.37
CA ARG A 75 16.25 -2.73 20.18
C ARG A 75 16.74 -1.51 19.40
N SER A 76 17.90 -0.96 19.76
CA SER A 76 18.46 0.20 19.08
C SER A 76 18.81 -0.11 17.62
N ALA A 77 19.43 -1.27 17.35
CA ALA A 77 19.72 -1.71 15.99
C ALA A 77 18.44 -1.91 15.16
N TYR A 78 17.40 -2.50 15.76
CA TYR A 78 16.10 -2.63 15.14
C TYR A 78 15.47 -1.27 14.83
N GLU A 79 15.46 -0.33 15.76
CA GLU A 79 14.89 1.00 15.56
C GLU A 79 15.60 1.76 14.44
N GLN A 80 16.94 1.69 14.36
CA GLN A 80 17.71 2.30 13.26
C GLN A 80 17.41 1.64 11.91
N PHE A 81 17.40 0.31 11.86
CA PHE A 81 17.06 -0.43 10.66
C PHE A 81 15.64 -0.12 10.20
N HIS A 82 14.69 -0.15 11.12
CA HIS A 82 13.29 0.11 10.88
C HIS A 82 13.08 1.53 10.35
N HIS A 83 13.72 2.52 10.95
CA HIS A 83 13.65 3.89 10.47
C HIS A 83 14.23 4.03 9.05
N ALA A 84 15.42 3.46 8.81
CA ALA A 84 16.13 3.59 7.52
C ALA A 84 15.46 2.84 6.36
N PHE A 85 14.93 1.64 6.61
CA PHE A 85 14.46 0.74 5.54
C PHE A 85 12.94 0.65 5.43
N VAL A 86 12.19 1.01 6.47
CA VAL A 86 10.73 0.93 6.48
C VAL A 86 10.12 2.32 6.51
N GLN A 87 10.37 3.09 7.57
CA GLN A 87 9.69 4.38 7.75
C GLN A 87 10.11 5.41 6.70
N GLY A 88 11.41 5.59 6.48
CA GLY A 88 11.92 6.56 5.51
C GLY A 88 11.38 6.36 4.10
N PRO A 89 11.56 5.17 3.48
CA PRO A 89 11.06 4.91 2.14
C PRO A 89 9.53 5.00 2.03
N LEU A 90 8.78 4.52 3.03
CA LEU A 90 7.31 4.61 3.00
C LEU A 90 6.82 6.05 3.18
N PHE A 91 7.48 6.85 4.01
CA PHE A 91 7.16 8.28 4.16
C PHE A 91 7.51 9.07 2.89
N LEU A 92 8.65 8.76 2.26
CA LEU A 92 9.03 9.33 0.98
C LEU A 92 8.00 8.97 -0.10
N LEU A 93 7.55 7.72 -0.12
CA LEU A 93 6.50 7.27 -1.02
C LEU A 93 5.16 7.98 -0.73
N TYR A 94 4.79 8.15 0.54
CA TYR A 94 3.61 8.91 0.94
C TYR A 94 3.66 10.36 0.43
N ARG A 95 4.84 11.00 0.48
CA ARG A 95 5.02 12.41 0.09
C ARG A 95 5.15 12.62 -1.42
N ASN A 96 5.91 11.76 -2.09
CA ASN A 96 6.37 11.95 -3.46
C ASN A 96 5.82 10.93 -4.44
N GLY A 97 5.11 9.90 -3.99
CA GLY A 97 4.57 8.90 -4.89
C GLY A 97 3.43 9.43 -5.77
N PRO A 98 3.08 8.69 -6.83
CA PRO A 98 2.02 9.05 -7.77
C PRO A 98 0.65 8.98 -7.09
N ARG A 99 -0.24 9.91 -7.39
CA ARG A 99 -1.56 9.95 -6.77
C ARG A 99 -2.37 8.74 -7.21
N ILE A 100 -2.79 7.93 -6.25
CA ILE A 100 -3.67 6.78 -6.48
C ILE A 100 -5.06 7.14 -5.96
N GLU A 101 -6.03 7.21 -6.87
CA GLU A 101 -7.43 7.44 -6.53
C GLU A 101 -8.16 6.10 -6.51
N ILE A 102 -8.51 5.62 -5.31
CA ILE A 102 -9.27 4.38 -5.15
C ILE A 102 -10.72 4.78 -4.85
N HIS A 103 -11.63 4.50 -5.78
CA HIS A 103 -13.06 4.86 -5.66
C HIS A 103 -13.30 6.36 -5.40
N GLY A 104 -12.49 7.23 -6.01
CA GLY A 104 -12.57 8.69 -5.80
C GLY A 104 -12.02 9.17 -4.46
N LEU A 105 -11.50 8.27 -3.61
CA LEU A 105 -10.72 8.62 -2.43
C LEU A 105 -9.24 8.66 -2.81
N GLY A 106 -8.66 9.86 -2.85
CA GLY A 106 -7.20 10.03 -2.94
C GLY A 106 -6.56 9.66 -1.60
N LEU A 107 -5.94 8.48 -1.53
CA LEU A 107 -5.28 8.01 -0.31
C LEU A 107 -3.77 8.28 -0.38
N GLY A 108 -3.35 9.47 0.09
CA GLY A 108 -1.95 9.85 0.14
C GLY A 108 -1.34 10.07 -1.25
N PHE A 109 -0.01 9.93 -1.34
CA PHE A 109 0.80 10.09 -2.55
C PHE A 109 0.61 11.46 -3.22
N TRP A 110 1.21 12.46 -2.59
CA TRP A 110 0.98 13.86 -2.92
C TRP A 110 1.75 14.37 -4.13
N GLU A 111 2.45 13.51 -4.88
CA GLU A 111 3.23 13.89 -6.07
C GLU A 111 4.19 15.06 -5.85
N GLY A 112 4.69 15.24 -4.62
CA GLY A 112 5.57 16.36 -4.30
C GLY A 112 4.90 17.74 -4.31
N ARG A 113 3.56 17.84 -4.29
CA ARG A 113 2.80 19.11 -4.17
C ARG A 113 3.28 19.97 -3.00
N ALA A 114 3.06 21.28 -3.03
CA ALA A 114 3.43 22.15 -1.92
C ALA A 114 2.70 21.75 -0.62
N ALA A 115 3.34 21.92 0.54
CA ALA A 115 2.76 21.54 1.84
C ALA A 115 1.38 22.20 2.06
N ALA A 116 1.25 23.48 1.69
CA ALA A 116 -0.01 24.21 1.76
C ALA A 116 -1.15 23.56 0.95
N ASP A 117 -0.86 23.02 -0.24
CA ASP A 117 -1.86 22.32 -1.07
C ASP A 117 -2.25 20.98 -0.45
N VAL A 118 -1.28 20.27 0.16
CA VAL A 118 -1.52 19.01 0.86
C VAL A 118 -2.42 19.24 2.07
N CYS A 119 -2.10 20.24 2.90
CA CYS A 119 -2.90 20.58 4.07
C CYS A 119 -4.29 21.08 3.67
N ALA A 120 -4.40 21.91 2.63
CA ALA A 120 -5.67 22.33 2.05
C ALA A 120 -6.56 21.13 1.65
N ALA A 121 -5.99 20.14 0.97
CA ALA A 121 -6.68 18.92 0.59
C ALA A 121 -7.09 18.07 1.81
N LEU A 122 -6.23 17.96 2.82
CA LEU A 122 -6.47 17.19 4.05
C LEU A 122 -7.56 17.79 4.93
N THR A 123 -7.57 19.12 5.08
CA THR A 123 -8.51 19.83 5.96
C THR A 123 -9.72 20.41 5.24
N LYS A 124 -9.78 20.26 3.91
CA LYS A 124 -10.81 20.87 3.04
C LYS A 124 -10.86 22.39 3.18
N THR A 125 -9.70 23.03 3.32
CA THR A 125 -9.53 24.48 3.37
C THR A 125 -8.78 24.98 2.12
N SER A 126 -8.58 26.28 1.97
CA SER A 126 -7.82 26.83 0.83
C SER A 126 -6.31 26.78 1.08
N ALA A 127 -5.51 26.62 0.02
CA ALA A 127 -4.05 26.66 0.12
C ALA A 127 -3.53 28.01 0.66
N GLY A 128 -4.22 29.11 0.31
CA GLY A 128 -3.89 30.45 0.81
C GLY A 128 -4.04 30.61 2.33
N PHE A 129 -4.91 29.82 2.98
CA PHE A 129 -4.99 29.79 4.44
C PHE A 129 -3.68 29.28 5.07
N TRP A 130 -3.07 28.28 4.45
CA TRP A 130 -1.86 27.61 4.95
C TRP A 130 -0.57 28.33 4.56
N ALA A 131 -0.53 29.02 3.41
CA ALA A 131 0.66 29.73 2.92
C ALA A 131 0.89 31.13 3.50
N GLY A 132 -0.02 31.62 4.36
CA GLY A 132 -0.04 33.04 4.76
C GLY A 132 0.71 33.40 6.04
N GLN A 133 1.07 32.44 6.89
CA GLN A 133 1.66 32.67 8.22
C GLN A 133 2.62 31.55 8.60
N ALA A 134 3.81 31.90 9.10
CA ALA A 134 4.85 30.94 9.49
C ALA A 134 4.36 29.90 10.52
N ASP A 135 3.55 30.32 11.50
CA ASP A 135 2.99 29.41 12.52
C ASP A 135 2.10 28.33 11.89
N ARG A 136 1.36 28.68 10.82
CA ARG A 136 0.47 27.73 10.12
C ARG A 136 1.24 26.79 9.21
N GLU A 137 2.35 27.25 8.63
CA GLU A 137 3.23 26.37 7.86
C GLU A 137 3.81 25.29 8.76
N GLN A 138 4.26 25.65 9.97
CA GLN A 138 4.73 24.68 10.94
C GLN A 138 3.63 23.70 11.38
N GLU A 139 2.41 24.18 11.63
CA GLU A 139 1.28 23.33 11.96
C GLU A 139 0.91 22.37 10.80
N CYS A 140 1.01 22.86 9.56
CA CYS A 140 0.81 22.06 8.36
C CYS A 140 1.86 20.94 8.25
N ASP A 141 3.13 21.23 8.50
CA ASP A 141 4.19 20.22 8.49
C ASP A 141 3.96 19.14 9.56
N LEU A 142 3.55 19.53 10.77
CA LEU A 142 3.17 18.60 11.83
C LEU A 142 1.99 17.72 11.42
N LEU A 143 0.97 18.29 10.76
CA LEU A 143 -0.18 17.55 10.26
C LEU A 143 0.23 16.54 9.18
N ILE A 144 1.10 16.93 8.24
CA ILE A 144 1.63 16.04 7.20
C ILE A 144 2.46 14.92 7.83
N ALA A 145 3.33 15.23 8.78
CA ALA A 145 4.16 14.26 9.49
C ALA A 145 3.31 13.25 10.29
N ALA A 146 2.27 13.72 10.99
CA ALA A 146 1.35 12.86 11.73
C ALA A 146 0.59 11.92 10.80
N ARG A 147 0.09 12.42 9.66
CA ARG A 147 -0.60 11.61 8.65
C ARG A 147 0.32 10.61 7.97
N GLY A 148 1.55 11.00 7.63
CA GLY A 148 2.54 10.10 7.07
C GLY A 148 2.93 8.99 8.05
N THR A 149 3.07 9.31 9.34
CA THR A 149 3.29 8.29 10.39
C THR A 149 2.12 7.31 10.47
N ALA A 150 0.87 7.81 10.47
CA ALA A 150 -0.31 6.95 10.47
C ALA A 150 -0.40 6.05 9.23
N PHE A 151 -0.01 6.56 8.07
CA PHE A 151 0.10 5.78 6.84
C PHE A 151 1.11 4.63 6.99
N VAL A 152 2.33 4.93 7.47
CA VAL A 152 3.37 3.92 7.69
C VAL A 152 2.91 2.83 8.66
N ARG A 153 2.30 3.22 9.78
CA ARG A 153 1.72 2.28 10.76
C ARG A 153 0.63 1.39 10.16
N SER A 154 -0.18 1.95 9.26
CA SER A 154 -1.23 1.19 8.57
C SER A 154 -0.62 0.16 7.62
N CYS A 155 0.43 0.52 6.87
CA CYS A 155 1.18 -0.41 6.03
C CYS A 155 1.84 -1.53 6.87
N GLU A 156 2.46 -1.19 7.99
CA GLU A 156 3.03 -2.16 8.94
C GLU A 156 1.96 -3.14 9.45
N ALA A 157 0.79 -2.64 9.86
CA ALA A 157 -0.30 -3.47 10.34
C ALA A 157 -0.81 -4.44 9.26
N VAL A 158 -1.00 -3.97 8.02
CA VAL A 158 -1.42 -4.82 6.90
C VAL A 158 -0.36 -5.89 6.61
N ALA A 159 0.93 -5.52 6.58
CA ALA A 159 2.02 -6.46 6.39
C ALA A 159 2.07 -7.53 7.50
N PHE A 160 1.86 -7.13 8.75
CA PHE A 160 1.79 -8.05 9.88
C PHE A 160 0.61 -9.02 9.77
N ILE A 161 -0.59 -8.53 9.43
CA ILE A 161 -1.78 -9.39 9.24
C ILE A 161 -1.54 -10.37 8.09
N ALA A 162 -0.99 -9.92 6.96
CA ALA A 162 -0.67 -10.76 5.82
C ALA A 162 0.35 -11.86 6.18
N PHE A 163 1.39 -11.50 6.95
CA PHE A 163 2.37 -12.45 7.43
C PHE A 163 1.77 -13.48 8.40
N ALA A 164 0.98 -13.04 9.38
CA ALA A 164 0.31 -13.92 10.33
C ALA A 164 -0.62 -14.91 9.62
N TYR A 165 -1.41 -14.42 8.65
CA TYR A 165 -2.25 -15.26 7.80
C TYR A 165 -1.43 -16.31 7.05
N TYR A 166 -0.32 -15.91 6.43
CA TYR A 166 0.57 -16.84 5.72
C TYR A 166 1.10 -17.95 6.64
N VAL A 167 1.59 -17.60 7.83
CA VAL A 167 2.10 -18.57 8.82
C VAL A 167 1.00 -19.56 9.22
N VAL A 168 -0.19 -19.08 9.54
CA VAL A 168 -1.30 -19.96 9.95
C VAL A 168 -1.69 -20.90 8.82
N VAL A 169 -1.90 -20.37 7.60
CA VAL A 169 -2.46 -21.15 6.49
C VAL A 169 -1.44 -22.12 5.89
N HIS A 170 -0.19 -21.70 5.75
CA HIS A 170 0.81 -22.49 5.03
C HIS A 170 1.76 -23.27 5.93
N LEU A 171 1.94 -22.88 7.19
CA LEU A 171 2.83 -23.59 8.12
C LEU A 171 2.03 -24.37 9.16
N VAL A 172 1.04 -23.76 9.81
CA VAL A 172 0.34 -24.40 10.93
C VAL A 172 -0.75 -25.37 10.45
N LEU A 173 -1.61 -24.95 9.52
CA LEU A 173 -2.73 -25.80 9.08
C LEU A 173 -2.30 -27.13 8.44
N PRO A 174 -1.21 -27.24 7.65
CA PRO A 174 -0.77 -28.52 7.10
C PRO A 174 -0.36 -29.52 8.19
N GLU A 175 0.37 -29.08 9.21
CA GLU A 175 0.76 -29.91 10.35
C GLU A 175 -0.47 -30.39 11.12
N MET A 176 -1.40 -29.48 11.41
CA MET A 176 -2.67 -29.82 12.07
C MET A 176 -3.48 -30.82 11.24
N ARG A 177 -3.54 -30.66 9.91
CA ARG A 177 -4.21 -31.61 9.01
C ARG A 177 -3.53 -32.98 9.00
N ALA A 178 -2.19 -33.04 9.09
CA ALA A 178 -1.46 -34.31 9.18
C ALA A 178 -1.75 -35.05 10.49
N VAL A 179 -1.81 -34.31 11.61
CA VAL A 179 -2.18 -34.86 12.92
C VAL A 179 -3.62 -35.37 12.92
N VAL A 180 -4.59 -34.59 12.42
CA VAL A 180 -6.01 -34.97 12.37
C VAL A 180 -6.27 -36.19 11.48
N ARG A 181 -5.51 -36.36 10.39
CA ARG A 181 -5.61 -37.54 9.52
C ARG A 181 -5.02 -38.82 10.13
N GLY A 182 -4.42 -38.76 11.32
CA GLY A 182 -3.79 -39.93 11.95
C GLY A 182 -2.52 -40.41 11.25
N THR A 183 -2.03 -39.68 10.24
CA THR A 183 -0.69 -39.89 9.67
C THR A 183 0.33 -39.44 10.71
N ARG A 184 0.82 -40.37 11.55
CA ARG A 184 1.94 -40.09 12.44
C ARG A 184 3.10 -39.58 11.58
N PRO A 185 3.70 -38.41 11.90
CA PRO A 185 4.90 -37.99 11.20
C PRO A 185 5.93 -39.09 11.37
N ALA A 186 6.49 -39.57 10.26
CA ALA A 186 7.58 -40.54 10.30
C ALA A 186 8.73 -39.87 11.06
N VAL A 187 8.92 -40.26 12.32
CA VAL A 187 10.01 -39.77 13.17
C VAL A 187 11.29 -40.20 12.48
N ARG A 188 11.95 -39.25 11.81
CA ARG A 188 13.23 -39.48 11.16
C ARG A 188 14.29 -39.44 12.27
N THR A 189 14.48 -40.57 12.95
CA THR A 189 15.66 -40.77 13.80
C THR A 189 16.89 -40.69 12.91
N LYS A 190 17.70 -39.66 13.13
CA LYS A 190 19.07 -39.59 12.63
C LYS A 190 20.00 -40.29 13.59
#